data_AF-A0A822UY20-F1
#
_entry.id   AF-A0A822UY20-F1
#
_cell.length_a   1.000
_cell.length_b   1.000
_cell.length_c   1.000
_cell.angle_alpha   90.00
_cell.angle_beta   90.00
_cell.angle_gamma   90.00
#
_symmetry.space_group_name_H-M   'P 1'
#
loop_
_entity.id
_entity.type
_entity.pdbx_description
1 polymer ?
#
loop_
_entity_poly.entity_id
_entity_poly.type
_entity_poly.pdbx_seq_one_letter_code
_entity_poly.pdbx_strand_id
1 'polypeptide(L)'
;MSKPDHSGGPVDRLELLGAIIDDERVRLVHIKTACHILKRYYQKHGNARASVSFLQQATGLTRGSVASATEDLVAWGYFTRVMGSGKRPSEYHPNFSVLQSPDTTSVLPSQDETKSSVLQPQDEIVLRSQDAKSGSVLQPQEQTHLLVSATARDKVNTSAAGTGSGLAAAPARASEDRVVTIVSSHIEHDKDDGSDWLQMELEDDDGAKEQYAVCVQSDEDQAMQDRGMKKLERLATALGIDQIKEPSDVLGIPLLLTASDDFLPLVAA
;
A
#
# COMPACT_ATOMS: atom_id res chain seq x y z
N MET A 1 -8.31 31.18 28.18
CA MET A 1 -8.72 30.76 26.82
C MET A 1 -7.60 29.88 26.29
N SER A 2 -7.78 28.56 26.33
CA SER A 2 -6.78 27.61 25.82
C SER A 2 -6.66 27.77 24.30
N LYS A 3 -5.43 27.88 23.79
CA LYS A 3 -5.18 27.78 22.35
C LYS A 3 -5.82 26.47 21.86
N PRO A 4 -6.52 26.44 20.71
CA PRO A 4 -6.87 25.16 20.12
C PRO A 4 -5.57 24.39 19.90
N ASP A 5 -5.47 23.17 20.42
CA ASP A 5 -4.51 22.21 19.90
C ASP A 5 -4.87 22.02 18.42
N HIS A 6 -4.06 22.59 17.53
CA HIS A 6 -4.35 22.58 16.10
C HIS A 6 -3.85 21.28 15.48
N SER A 7 -4.31 20.14 15.99
CA SER A 7 -3.99 18.82 15.43
C SER A 7 -4.48 18.73 13.98
N GLY A 8 -3.67 18.14 13.11
CA GLY A 8 -3.93 17.99 11.68
C GLY A 8 -3.48 19.18 10.82
N GLY A 9 -2.51 19.96 11.30
CA GLY A 9 -1.77 20.90 10.47
C GLY A 9 -1.01 20.21 9.33
N PRO A 10 -0.43 20.96 8.37
CA PRO A 10 0.37 20.35 7.30
C PRO A 10 1.53 19.49 7.81
N VAL A 11 2.15 19.89 8.92
CA VAL A 11 3.25 19.14 9.57
C VAL A 11 2.74 17.80 10.09
N ASP A 12 1.69 17.79 10.93
CA ASP A 12 1.11 16.55 11.47
C ASP A 12 0.66 15.58 10.37
N ARG A 13 0.18 16.09 9.22
CA ARG A 13 -0.17 15.24 8.07
C ARG A 13 1.06 14.60 7.44
N LEU A 14 2.15 15.34 7.33
CA LEU A 14 3.41 14.83 6.78
C LEU A 14 4.04 13.82 7.75
N GLU A 15 4.03 14.12 9.04
CA GLU A 15 4.51 13.22 10.09
C GLU A 15 3.69 11.93 10.14
N LEU A 16 2.35 12.02 10.04
CA LEU A 16 1.49 10.84 9.97
C LEU A 16 1.76 10.02 8.71
N LEU A 17 2.02 10.66 7.57
CA LEU A 17 2.43 9.95 6.37
C LEU A 17 3.80 9.28 6.54
N GLY A 18 4.75 9.95 7.20
CA GLY A 18 6.06 9.37 7.56
C GLY A 18 5.91 8.12 8.44
N ALA A 19 5.12 8.21 9.51
CA ALA A 19 4.84 7.08 10.40
C ALA A 19 4.12 5.91 9.69
N ILE A 20 3.36 6.17 8.62
CA ILE A 20 2.80 5.13 7.75
C ILE A 20 3.90 4.53 6.86
N ILE A 21 4.79 5.35 6.30
CA ILE A 21 5.87 4.87 5.43
C ILE A 21 6.86 4.00 6.21
N ASP A 22 7.13 4.32 7.47
CA ASP A 22 8.10 3.63 8.32
C ASP A 22 7.56 2.32 8.91
N ASP A 23 6.26 2.01 8.77
CA ASP A 23 5.67 0.75 9.24
C ASP A 23 6.00 -0.41 8.29
N GLU A 24 6.65 -1.46 8.79
CA GLU A 24 7.07 -2.62 8.00
C GLU A 24 5.91 -3.35 7.30
N ARG A 25 4.68 -3.22 7.81
CA ARG A 25 3.48 -3.84 7.20
C ARG A 25 3.00 -3.06 5.97
N VAL A 26 3.43 -1.81 5.83
CA VAL A 26 2.95 -0.89 4.80
C VAL A 26 3.63 -1.15 3.46
N ARG A 27 2.82 -1.58 2.50
CA ARG A 27 3.14 -1.61 1.07
C ARG A 27 2.77 -0.30 0.35
N LEU A 28 3.31 -0.11 -0.86
CA LEU A 28 3.07 1.07 -1.71
C LEU A 28 1.58 1.42 -1.91
N VAL A 29 0.71 0.42 -1.94
CA VAL A 29 -0.75 0.63 -2.07
C VAL A 29 -1.34 1.43 -0.91
N HIS A 30 -0.86 1.22 0.32
CA HIS A 30 -1.32 1.97 1.50
C HIS A 30 -0.76 3.39 1.45
N ILE A 31 0.51 3.57 1.09
CA ILE A 31 1.15 4.89 1.00
C ILE A 31 0.39 5.77 0.00
N LYS A 32 0.12 5.26 -1.20
CA LYS A 32 -0.67 5.98 -2.22
C LYS A 32 -2.07 6.32 -1.68
N THR A 33 -2.75 5.35 -1.09
CA THR A 33 -4.11 5.55 -0.56
C THR A 33 -4.14 6.59 0.56
N ALA A 34 -3.26 6.47 1.56
CA ALA A 34 -3.13 7.39 2.69
C ALA A 34 -2.78 8.81 2.23
N CYS A 35 -1.84 8.95 1.28
CA CYS A 35 -1.47 10.25 0.72
C CYS A 35 -2.70 10.98 0.13
N HIS A 36 -3.53 10.30 -0.65
CA HIS A 36 -4.73 10.90 -1.22
C HIS A 36 -5.84 11.19 -0.20
N ILE A 37 -5.95 10.38 0.86
CA ILE A 37 -6.84 10.68 2.00
C ILE A 37 -6.36 11.96 2.70
N LEU A 38 -5.08 12.06 3.04
CA LEU A 38 -4.50 13.20 3.78
C LEU A 38 -4.50 14.50 2.97
N LYS A 39 -4.32 14.44 1.64
CA LYS A 39 -4.51 15.59 0.73
C LYS A 39 -5.92 16.17 0.82
N ARG A 40 -6.93 15.34 1.08
CA ARG A 40 -8.34 15.75 1.22
C ARG A 40 -8.74 16.08 2.65
N TYR A 41 -7.84 15.99 3.62
CA TYR A 41 -8.14 16.33 5.00
C TYR A 41 -8.40 17.83 5.14
N TYR A 42 -9.54 18.15 5.75
CA TYR A 42 -9.94 19.52 6.03
C TYR A 42 -10.04 19.74 7.54
N GLN A 43 -9.07 20.48 8.07
CA GLN A 43 -8.87 20.66 9.52
C GLN A 43 -10.11 21.18 10.25
N LYS A 44 -10.89 22.06 9.62
CA LYS A 44 -12.13 22.59 10.20
C LYS A 44 -13.16 21.50 10.51
N HIS A 45 -13.14 20.39 9.79
CA HIS A 45 -14.05 19.25 10.00
C HIS A 45 -13.36 18.03 10.63
N GLY A 46 -12.03 18.08 10.81
CA GLY A 46 -11.27 16.98 11.38
C GLY A 46 -11.35 15.68 10.57
N ASN A 47 -11.69 15.77 9.27
CA ASN A 47 -11.86 14.60 8.41
C ASN A 47 -11.50 14.87 6.95
N ALA A 48 -11.29 13.78 6.23
CA ALA A 48 -11.15 13.71 4.78
C ALA A 48 -12.35 12.97 4.18
N ARG A 49 -12.87 13.45 3.06
CA ARG A 49 -13.96 12.81 2.33
C ARG A 49 -13.46 12.17 1.05
N ALA A 50 -13.58 10.86 0.96
CA ALA A 50 -13.14 10.09 -0.19
C ALA A 50 -14.03 8.86 -0.40
N SER A 51 -14.56 8.68 -1.61
CA SER A 51 -15.19 7.42 -2.01
C SER A 51 -14.12 6.44 -2.48
N VAL A 52 -14.43 5.14 -2.48
CA VAL A 52 -13.53 4.12 -3.03
C VAL A 52 -13.27 4.38 -4.51
N SER A 53 -14.29 4.75 -5.29
CA SER A 53 -14.13 5.10 -6.70
C SER A 53 -13.23 6.31 -6.91
N PHE A 54 -13.35 7.35 -6.07
CA PHE A 54 -12.44 8.49 -6.13
C PHE A 54 -11.00 8.06 -5.85
N LEU A 55 -10.77 7.26 -4.80
CA LEU A 55 -9.43 6.80 -4.45
C LEU A 55 -8.85 5.89 -5.53
N GLN A 56 -9.68 5.07 -6.16
CA GLN A 56 -9.31 4.24 -7.32
C GLN A 56 -8.75 5.12 -8.45
N GLN A 57 -9.53 6.12 -8.89
CA GLN A 57 -9.10 7.06 -9.93
C GLN A 57 -7.84 7.83 -9.53
N ALA A 58 -7.81 8.35 -8.29
CA ALA A 58 -6.70 9.16 -7.82
C ALA A 58 -5.38 8.38 -7.67
N THR A 59 -5.45 7.09 -7.34
CA THR A 59 -4.27 6.25 -7.10
C THR A 59 -3.86 5.41 -8.32
N GLY A 60 -4.75 5.22 -9.29
CA GLY A 60 -4.59 4.26 -10.39
C GLY A 60 -4.57 2.79 -9.93
N LEU A 61 -5.02 2.51 -8.70
CA LEU A 61 -5.08 1.16 -8.15
C LEU A 61 -6.43 0.53 -8.46
N THR A 62 -6.52 -0.81 -8.38
CA THR A 62 -7.81 -1.48 -8.51
C THR A 62 -8.72 -1.17 -7.31
N ARG A 63 -10.04 -1.24 -7.52
CA ARG A 63 -11.03 -1.03 -6.46
C ARG A 63 -10.80 -1.93 -5.24
N GLY A 64 -10.40 -3.18 -5.48
CA GLY A 64 -10.07 -4.17 -4.44
C GLY A 64 -8.85 -3.76 -3.63
N SER A 65 -7.75 -3.38 -4.30
CA SER A 65 -6.54 -2.92 -3.61
C SER A 65 -6.78 -1.67 -2.76
N VAL A 66 -7.58 -0.72 -3.24
CA VAL A 66 -7.99 0.45 -2.46
C VAL A 66 -8.84 0.03 -1.27
N ALA A 67 -9.82 -0.86 -1.46
CA ALA A 67 -10.67 -1.32 -0.37
C ALA A 67 -9.85 -1.99 0.73
N SER A 68 -9.02 -2.97 0.39
CA SER A 68 -8.11 -3.64 1.34
C SER A 68 -7.16 -2.64 2.00
N ALA A 69 -6.52 -1.75 1.24
CA ALA A 69 -5.61 -0.77 1.83
C ALA A 69 -6.32 0.18 2.81
N THR A 70 -7.56 0.59 2.53
CA THR A 70 -8.35 1.40 3.47
C THR A 70 -8.78 0.63 4.70
N GLU A 71 -9.01 -0.67 4.60
CA GLU A 71 -9.33 -1.53 5.74
C GLU A 71 -8.10 -1.76 6.62
N ASP A 72 -6.96 -2.07 6.03
CA ASP A 72 -5.68 -2.28 6.72
C ASP A 72 -5.23 -1.01 7.46
N LEU A 73 -5.24 0.14 6.79
CA LEU A 73 -4.89 1.43 7.39
C LEU A 73 -5.82 1.82 8.56
N VAL A 74 -7.08 1.39 8.53
CA VAL A 74 -8.03 1.58 9.64
C VAL A 74 -7.76 0.59 10.75
N ALA A 75 -7.51 -0.68 10.42
CA ALA A 75 -7.18 -1.73 11.37
C ALA A 75 -5.89 -1.45 12.15
N TRP A 76 -4.90 -0.83 11.50
CA TRP A 76 -3.64 -0.41 12.13
C TRP A 76 -3.78 0.90 12.93
N GLY A 77 -4.95 1.54 12.90
CA GLY A 77 -5.25 2.70 13.74
C GLY A 77 -4.76 4.04 13.19
N TYR A 78 -4.25 4.10 11.96
CA TYR A 78 -3.86 5.35 11.31
C TYR A 78 -5.07 6.23 10.94
N PHE A 79 -6.21 5.60 10.63
CA PHE A 79 -7.46 6.30 10.36
C PHE A 79 -8.62 5.64 11.10
N THR A 80 -9.61 6.44 11.48
CA THR A 80 -10.97 5.93 11.72
C THR A 80 -11.82 6.20 10.49
N ARG A 81 -12.65 5.23 10.08
CA ARG A 81 -13.50 5.37 8.90
C ARG A 81 -14.98 5.34 9.28
N VAL A 82 -15.72 6.31 8.77
CA VAL A 82 -17.19 6.33 8.79
C VAL A 82 -17.69 6.08 7.37
N MET A 83 -18.40 4.97 7.18
CA MET A 83 -18.95 4.62 5.88
C MET A 83 -20.01 5.63 5.44
N GLY A 84 -19.81 6.18 4.24
CA GLY A 84 -20.81 7.01 3.59
C GLY A 84 -21.94 6.15 3.02
N SER A 85 -23.16 6.69 2.98
CA SER A 85 -24.33 6.05 2.38
C SER A 85 -24.89 6.86 1.22
N GLY A 86 -25.44 6.16 0.21
CA GLY A 86 -25.97 6.78 -1.00
C GLY A 86 -24.92 7.58 -1.76
N LYS A 87 -25.18 8.87 -1.96
CA LYS A 87 -24.25 9.80 -2.65
C LYS A 87 -23.16 10.37 -1.73
N ARG A 88 -23.20 10.07 -0.42
CA ARG A 88 -22.21 10.60 0.53
C ARG A 88 -20.93 9.74 0.48
N PRO A 89 -19.75 10.33 0.25
CA PRO A 89 -18.49 9.60 0.31
C PRO A 89 -18.16 9.13 1.74
N SER A 90 -17.24 8.17 1.86
CA SER A 90 -16.72 7.77 3.17
C SER A 90 -15.92 8.90 3.80
N GLU A 91 -15.98 9.00 5.13
CA GLU A 91 -15.22 9.97 5.91
C GLU A 91 -14.08 9.25 6.63
N TYR A 92 -12.88 9.80 6.54
CA TYR A 92 -11.67 9.30 7.18
C TYR A 92 -11.17 10.34 8.17
N HIS A 93 -10.94 9.91 9.40
CA HIS A 93 -10.40 10.73 10.49
C HIS A 93 -8.97 10.27 10.75
N PRO A 94 -7.95 11.03 10.35
CA PRO A 94 -6.57 10.67 10.65
C PRO A 94 -6.32 10.70 12.16
N ASN A 95 -5.64 9.68 12.65
CA ASN A 95 -5.28 9.57 14.06
C ASN A 95 -3.90 10.19 14.28
N PHE A 96 -3.85 11.48 14.59
CA PHE A 96 -2.58 12.17 14.85
C PHE A 96 -1.94 11.77 16.20
N SER A 97 -2.66 11.07 17.08
CA SER A 97 -2.12 10.61 18.36
C SER A 97 -1.04 9.54 18.19
N VAL A 98 -0.98 8.85 17.05
CA VAL A 98 0.12 7.90 16.75
C VAL A 98 1.50 8.58 16.68
N LEU A 99 1.51 9.92 16.52
CA LEU A 99 2.73 10.72 16.52
C LEU A 99 3.23 11.06 17.92
N GLN A 100 2.37 10.92 18.93
CA GLN A 100 2.76 11.15 20.31
C GLN A 100 3.48 9.90 20.81
N SER A 101 4.81 9.89 20.69
CA SER A 101 5.64 8.93 21.44
C SER A 101 5.29 9.07 22.93
N PRO A 102 5.12 7.96 23.68
CA PRO A 102 4.88 8.02 25.12
C PRO A 102 6.18 8.36 25.87
N ASP A 103 6.85 9.45 25.51
CA ASP A 103 8.06 9.92 26.16
C ASP A 103 8.13 11.44 26.02
N THR A 104 7.19 12.14 26.67
CA THR A 104 7.41 13.44 27.29
C THR A 104 6.13 13.83 28.02
N THR A 105 6.24 14.10 29.33
CA THR A 105 5.17 14.44 30.28
C THR A 105 4.66 13.29 31.16
N SER A 106 5.56 12.49 31.74
CA SER A 106 5.36 12.04 33.12
C SER A 106 5.82 13.17 34.05
N VAL A 107 4.94 14.16 34.25
CA VAL A 107 5.04 15.03 35.41
C VAL A 107 4.56 14.19 36.59
N LEU A 108 5.52 13.75 37.41
CA LEU A 108 5.28 13.30 38.77
C LEU A 108 4.19 14.16 39.41
N PRO A 109 3.08 13.59 39.91
CA PRO A 109 2.37 14.25 40.98
C PRO A 109 3.28 14.16 42.21
N SER A 110 3.77 15.33 42.63
CA SER A 110 4.47 15.55 43.88
C SER A 110 3.72 14.87 45.04
N GLN A 111 4.28 13.78 45.58
CA GLN A 111 3.93 13.31 46.91
C GLN A 111 4.73 14.13 47.91
N ASP A 112 4.00 15.04 48.55
CA ASP A 112 4.46 15.80 49.71
C ASP A 112 4.72 14.84 50.88
N GLU A 113 5.74 15.20 51.67
CA GLU A 113 6.34 14.38 52.72
C GLU A 113 5.39 14.14 53.89
N THR A 114 5.41 12.93 54.49
CA THR A 114 5.72 12.81 55.94
C THR A 114 5.97 11.37 56.40
N LYS A 115 7.09 11.23 57.15
CA LYS A 115 7.42 10.19 58.18
C LYS A 115 8.28 8.98 57.77
N SER A 116 9.58 9.26 57.67
CA SER A 116 10.68 8.67 58.46
C SER A 116 10.39 7.40 59.31
N SER A 117 11.12 6.32 59.03
CA SER A 117 11.74 5.41 60.03
C SER A 117 12.70 4.44 59.31
N VAL A 118 14.03 4.67 59.33
CA VAL A 118 15.00 4.06 60.27
C VAL A 118 15.32 2.58 59.96
N LEU A 119 16.38 2.32 59.18
CA LEU A 119 17.63 1.66 59.62
C LEU A 119 18.59 1.39 58.44
N GLN A 120 19.87 1.43 58.78
CA GLN A 120 21.07 1.52 57.95
C GLN A 120 21.58 0.14 57.44
N PRO A 121 22.69 0.09 56.65
CA PRO A 121 22.97 -0.89 55.60
C PRO A 121 23.94 -2.00 56.02
N GLN A 122 23.98 -3.10 55.26
CA GLN A 122 25.16 -3.97 55.18
C GLN A 122 25.34 -4.52 53.76
N ASP A 123 26.50 -4.20 53.18
CA ASP A 123 27.16 -4.93 52.11
C ASP A 123 27.52 -6.35 52.59
N GLU A 124 27.30 -7.39 51.79
CA GLU A 124 28.32 -8.42 51.57
C GLU A 124 28.02 -9.32 50.35
N ILE A 125 29.10 -9.59 49.62
CA ILE A 125 29.25 -10.40 48.42
C ILE A 125 29.29 -11.88 48.79
N VAL A 126 28.47 -12.77 48.21
CA VAL A 126 28.82 -14.21 48.08
C VAL A 126 28.18 -14.84 46.83
N LEU A 127 29.02 -15.28 45.89
CA LEU A 127 28.73 -16.27 44.84
C LEU A 127 28.33 -17.62 45.45
N ARG A 128 27.26 -18.24 44.95
CA ARG A 128 27.15 -19.71 44.98
C ARG A 128 26.24 -20.26 43.86
N SER A 129 26.87 -20.86 42.86
CA SER A 129 26.24 -21.85 41.97
C SER A 129 25.92 -23.13 42.74
N GLN A 130 24.79 -23.78 42.43
CA GLN A 130 24.74 -25.24 42.28
C GLN A 130 23.45 -25.71 41.59
N ASP A 131 23.67 -26.59 40.61
CA ASP A 131 22.72 -27.39 39.84
C ASP A 131 21.80 -28.28 40.68
N ALA A 132 20.62 -28.59 40.13
CA ALA A 132 19.97 -29.88 40.32
C ALA A 132 19.11 -30.26 39.09
N LYS A 133 19.52 -31.36 38.45
CA LYS A 133 18.83 -32.13 37.41
C LYS A 133 17.48 -32.69 37.88
N SER A 134 16.51 -32.68 36.98
CA SER A 134 15.59 -33.77 36.62
C SER A 134 14.81 -33.27 35.38
N GLY A 135 14.73 -33.91 34.22
CA GLY A 135 14.88 -35.31 33.84
C GLY A 135 13.61 -35.73 33.06
N SER A 136 13.78 -36.30 31.87
CA SER A 136 12.78 -36.93 30.97
C SER A 136 12.14 -36.03 29.86
N VAL A 137 12.52 -36.09 28.56
CA VAL A 137 12.29 -37.13 27.50
C VAL A 137 10.84 -36.99 26.97
N LEU A 138 10.50 -36.55 25.74
CA LEU A 138 10.84 -37.04 24.38
C LEU A 138 10.46 -36.02 23.27
N GLN A 139 10.95 -36.35 22.07
CA GLN A 139 11.05 -35.65 20.78
C GLN A 139 9.74 -35.36 19.98
N PRO A 140 9.84 -34.58 18.88
CA PRO A 140 8.73 -34.05 18.08
C PRO A 140 8.17 -35.06 17.06
N GLN A 141 6.90 -34.93 16.71
CA GLN A 141 6.31 -35.62 15.56
C GLN A 141 5.53 -34.65 14.67
N GLU A 142 5.92 -34.68 13.40
CA GLU A 142 5.20 -34.17 12.24
C GLU A 142 3.99 -35.05 11.90
N GLN A 143 3.16 -34.51 10.98
CA GLN A 143 2.24 -35.17 10.04
C GLN A 143 0.72 -35.11 10.32
N THR A 144 0.10 -34.24 9.51
CA THR A 144 -1.13 -34.39 8.69
C THR A 144 -2.46 -34.80 9.33
N HIS A 145 -3.55 -34.11 8.97
CA HIS A 145 -4.73 -34.70 8.29
C HIS A 145 -5.69 -33.58 7.81
N LEU A 146 -5.77 -33.38 6.49
CA LEU A 146 -6.82 -32.64 5.78
C LEU A 146 -8.20 -33.30 5.96
N LEU A 147 -9.27 -32.50 5.84
CA LEU A 147 -10.63 -32.75 5.27
C LEU A 147 -11.61 -31.76 5.95
N VAL A 148 -12.42 -30.92 5.29
CA VAL A 148 -13.32 -31.16 4.15
C VAL A 148 -13.72 -29.82 3.51
N SER A 149 -13.79 -29.81 2.18
CA SER A 149 -14.49 -28.81 1.35
C SER A 149 -16.01 -28.88 1.56
N ALA A 150 -16.66 -27.76 1.90
CA ALA A 150 -18.12 -27.66 1.85
C ALA A 150 -18.55 -26.75 0.69
N THR A 151 -18.82 -27.40 -0.44
CA THR A 151 -19.68 -26.87 -1.51
C THR A 151 -21.09 -26.59 -0.96
N ALA A 152 -21.57 -25.36 -1.10
CA ALA A 152 -23.00 -25.07 -1.05
C ALA A 152 -23.45 -24.58 -2.43
N ARG A 153 -23.99 -25.53 -3.20
CA ARG A 153 -24.89 -25.27 -4.33
C ARG A 153 -26.28 -24.96 -3.78
N ASP A 154 -26.84 -23.81 -4.15
CA ASP A 154 -28.23 -23.58 -4.56
C ASP A 154 -28.31 -22.06 -4.85
N LYS A 155 -28.86 -21.51 -5.93
CA LYS A 155 -29.82 -22.00 -6.92
C LYS A 155 -29.75 -21.07 -8.14
N VAL A 156 -29.78 -21.66 -9.32
CA VAL A 156 -29.95 -20.97 -10.60
C VAL A 156 -31.37 -20.42 -10.72
N ASN A 157 -31.49 -19.18 -11.22
CA ASN A 157 -32.56 -18.79 -12.14
C ASN A 157 -31.97 -17.88 -13.23
N THR A 158 -31.76 -18.50 -14.40
CA THR A 158 -31.71 -17.91 -15.75
C THR A 158 -32.85 -16.89 -15.94
N SER A 159 -32.69 -15.74 -16.59
CA SER A 159 -32.27 -15.56 -17.99
C SER A 159 -32.02 -14.06 -18.29
N ALA A 160 -30.98 -13.73 -19.06
CA ALA A 160 -31.03 -12.92 -20.30
C ALA A 160 -29.61 -12.47 -20.70
N ALA A 161 -29.33 -12.58 -22.01
CA ALA A 161 -28.03 -12.49 -22.63
C ALA A 161 -27.43 -11.07 -22.64
N GLY A 162 -26.14 -10.98 -22.36
CA GLY A 162 -25.29 -9.82 -22.64
C GLY A 162 -23.84 -10.28 -22.61
N THR A 163 -23.21 -10.28 -23.78
CA THR A 163 -21.85 -10.73 -24.07
C THR A 163 -20.83 -10.01 -23.18
N GLY A 164 -20.49 -10.60 -22.03
CA GLY A 164 -19.49 -10.06 -21.11
C GLY A 164 -18.14 -10.69 -21.40
N SER A 165 -17.26 -9.93 -22.05
CA SER A 165 -15.82 -10.20 -22.11
C SER A 165 -15.29 -10.56 -20.72
N GLY A 166 -14.49 -11.62 -20.69
CA GLY A 166 -14.09 -12.34 -19.50
C GLY A 166 -13.51 -11.45 -18.40
N LEU A 167 -13.92 -11.79 -17.18
CA LEU A 167 -13.22 -11.47 -15.94
C LEU A 167 -11.85 -12.17 -15.98
N ALA A 168 -10.90 -11.60 -16.72
CA ALA A 168 -9.50 -11.92 -16.52
C ALA A 168 -9.13 -11.34 -15.14
N ALA A 169 -8.69 -12.20 -14.23
CA ALA A 169 -8.11 -11.77 -12.96
C ALA A 169 -6.98 -10.78 -13.28
N ALA A 170 -6.96 -9.63 -12.59
CA ALA A 170 -5.81 -8.75 -12.67
C ALA A 170 -4.59 -9.54 -12.19
N PRO A 171 -3.51 -9.62 -12.97
CA PRO A 171 -2.30 -10.35 -12.60
C PRO A 171 -1.78 -9.79 -11.27
N ALA A 172 -1.39 -10.69 -10.37
CA ALA A 172 -0.74 -10.32 -9.13
C ALA A 172 0.54 -9.57 -9.48
N ARG A 173 0.62 -8.27 -9.14
CA ARG A 173 1.84 -7.48 -9.32
C ARG A 173 2.99 -8.21 -8.63
N ALA A 174 4.10 -8.39 -9.34
CA ALA A 174 5.24 -9.13 -8.78
C ALA A 174 5.72 -8.50 -7.47
N SER A 175 6.13 -9.37 -6.56
CA SER A 175 6.81 -8.99 -5.32
C SER A 175 8.33 -8.87 -5.50
N GLU A 176 8.83 -9.18 -6.71
CA GLU A 176 10.23 -9.38 -7.04
C GLU A 176 10.54 -8.83 -8.46
N ASP A 177 11.81 -8.56 -8.73
CA ASP A 177 12.25 -8.15 -10.07
C ASP A 177 12.18 -9.33 -11.03
N ARG A 178 11.67 -9.12 -12.25
CA ARG A 178 11.48 -10.18 -13.25
C ARG A 178 11.76 -9.72 -14.66
N VAL A 179 12.19 -10.64 -15.50
CA VAL A 179 12.39 -10.39 -16.92
C VAL A 179 11.04 -10.53 -17.63
N VAL A 180 10.69 -9.54 -18.43
CA VAL A 180 9.44 -9.53 -19.20
C VAL A 180 9.72 -9.10 -20.63
N THR A 181 8.89 -9.58 -21.55
CA THR A 181 8.88 -9.17 -22.95
C THR A 181 7.55 -8.53 -23.28
N ILE A 182 7.56 -7.41 -23.99
CA ILE A 182 6.32 -6.78 -24.44
C ILE A 182 5.82 -7.53 -25.68
N VAL A 183 4.67 -8.19 -25.57
CA VAL A 183 4.09 -9.03 -26.64
C VAL A 183 2.98 -8.32 -27.43
N SER A 184 2.41 -7.26 -26.88
CA SER A 184 1.39 -6.44 -27.55
C SER A 184 1.45 -5.00 -27.05
N SER A 185 1.15 -4.04 -27.92
CA SER A 185 1.09 -2.62 -27.58
C SER A 185 0.13 -1.85 -28.49
N HIS A 186 -0.57 -0.87 -27.92
CA HIS A 186 -1.40 0.07 -28.68
C HIS A 186 -1.63 1.36 -27.89
N ILE A 187 -2.04 2.43 -28.58
CA ILE A 187 -2.52 3.65 -27.93
C ILE A 187 -4.03 3.52 -27.71
N GLU A 188 -4.46 3.75 -26.47
CA GLU A 188 -5.86 3.92 -26.10
C GLU A 188 -6.11 5.37 -25.72
N HIS A 189 -7.12 5.98 -26.34
CA HIS A 189 -7.57 7.33 -26.02
C HIS A 189 -8.72 7.27 -25.02
N ASP A 190 -8.53 7.83 -23.83
CA ASP A 190 -9.57 7.99 -22.84
C ASP A 190 -10.41 9.23 -23.18
N LYS A 191 -11.69 9.01 -23.43
CA LYS A 191 -12.63 10.08 -23.82
C LYS A 191 -13.11 10.91 -22.64
N ASP A 192 -12.95 10.41 -21.41
CA ASP A 192 -13.45 11.08 -20.22
C ASP A 192 -12.50 12.20 -19.78
N ASP A 193 -11.18 12.02 -19.94
CA ASP A 193 -10.16 13.01 -19.58
C ASP A 193 -9.28 13.48 -20.76
N GLY A 194 -9.52 12.95 -21.96
CA GLY A 194 -8.80 13.30 -23.19
C GLY A 194 -7.35 12.80 -23.23
N SER A 195 -6.98 11.87 -22.34
CA SER A 195 -5.60 11.37 -22.25
C SER A 195 -5.33 10.18 -23.18
N ASP A 196 -4.10 10.09 -23.68
CA ASP A 196 -3.62 8.96 -24.47
C ASP A 196 -2.72 8.07 -23.61
N TRP A 197 -2.98 6.77 -23.64
CA TRP A 197 -2.26 5.75 -22.88
C TRP A 197 -1.64 4.72 -23.82
N LEU A 198 -0.34 4.48 -23.65
CA LEU A 198 0.34 3.33 -24.22
C LEU A 198 -0.01 2.11 -23.36
N GLN A 199 -0.93 1.30 -23.86
CA GLN A 199 -1.30 0.00 -23.31
C GLN A 199 -0.33 -1.05 -23.82
N MET A 200 0.17 -1.89 -22.93
CA MET A 200 1.13 -2.96 -23.22
C MET A 200 0.69 -4.26 -22.54
N GLU A 201 0.90 -5.38 -23.22
CA GLU A 201 0.87 -6.71 -22.60
C GLU A 201 2.31 -7.18 -22.43
N LEU A 202 2.70 -7.43 -21.18
CA LEU A 202 3.99 -7.98 -20.79
C LEU A 202 3.82 -9.48 -20.56
N GLU A 203 4.74 -10.28 -21.06
CA GLU A 203 4.82 -11.73 -20.83
C GLU A 203 6.12 -12.03 -20.11
N ASP A 204 6.06 -12.72 -18.97
CA ASP A 204 7.25 -13.23 -18.27
C ASP A 204 7.75 -14.54 -18.89
N ASP A 205 8.86 -15.06 -18.37
CA ASP A 205 9.47 -16.31 -18.81
C ASP A 205 8.62 -17.56 -18.50
N ASP A 206 7.77 -17.48 -17.48
CA ASP A 206 6.76 -18.49 -17.16
C ASP A 206 5.51 -18.42 -18.08
N GLY A 207 5.47 -17.44 -18.99
CA GLY A 207 4.37 -17.21 -19.93
C GLY A 207 3.13 -16.56 -19.30
N ALA A 208 3.24 -16.05 -18.07
CA ALA A 208 2.19 -15.26 -17.45
C ALA A 208 2.14 -13.87 -18.09
N LYS A 209 0.92 -13.45 -18.40
CA LYS A 209 0.66 -12.19 -19.09
C LYS A 209 0.10 -11.15 -18.15
N GLU A 210 0.59 -9.93 -18.27
CA GLU A 210 0.07 -8.79 -17.54
C GLU A 210 -0.13 -7.53 -18.39
N GLN A 211 -1.18 -6.79 -18.05
CA GLN A 211 -1.45 -5.49 -18.68
C GLN A 211 -0.73 -4.38 -17.93
N TYR A 212 -0.08 -3.50 -18.68
CA TYR A 212 0.63 -2.34 -18.17
C TYR A 212 0.30 -1.12 -19.03
N ALA A 213 0.07 0.02 -18.41
CA ALA A 213 -0.27 1.26 -19.10
C ALA A 213 0.67 2.39 -18.70
N VAL A 214 1.10 3.19 -19.69
CA VAL A 214 1.87 4.42 -19.49
C VAL A 214 1.16 5.58 -20.17
N CYS A 215 0.92 6.67 -19.44
CA CYS A 215 0.36 7.88 -20.02
C CYS A 215 1.36 8.50 -21.01
N VAL A 216 0.91 8.76 -22.24
CA VAL A 216 1.66 9.40 -23.33
C VAL A 216 1.31 10.88 -23.42
N GLN A 217 0.01 11.18 -23.32
CA GLN A 217 -0.51 12.53 -23.36
C GLN A 217 -1.62 12.69 -22.31
N SER A 218 -1.63 13.80 -21.58
CA SER A 218 -2.70 14.23 -20.71
C SER A 218 -2.82 15.74 -20.81
N ASP A 219 -3.98 16.22 -21.26
CA ASP A 219 -4.24 17.65 -21.47
C ASP A 219 -4.68 18.34 -20.16
N GLU A 220 -5.22 17.59 -19.20
CA GLU A 220 -5.78 18.13 -17.95
C GLU A 220 -4.85 17.98 -16.74
N ASP A 221 -3.96 16.98 -16.71
CA ASP A 221 -3.08 16.71 -15.56
C ASP A 221 -1.59 16.74 -15.96
N GLN A 222 -0.98 17.91 -15.81
CA GLN A 222 0.46 18.11 -16.06
C GLN A 222 1.34 17.18 -15.20
N ALA A 223 0.94 16.87 -13.95
CA ALA A 223 1.72 15.98 -13.10
C ALA A 223 1.60 14.52 -13.54
N MET A 224 0.49 14.12 -14.15
CA MET A 224 0.34 12.84 -14.84
C MET A 224 1.22 12.81 -16.09
N GLN A 225 1.17 13.86 -16.92
CA GLN A 225 2.01 14.00 -18.10
C GLN A 225 3.49 13.86 -17.78
N ASP A 226 4.00 14.59 -16.78
CA ASP A 226 5.41 14.55 -16.39
C ASP A 226 5.83 13.16 -15.89
N ARG A 227 4.93 12.45 -15.20
CA ARG A 227 5.19 11.07 -14.73
C ARG A 227 5.17 10.08 -15.90
N GLY A 228 4.24 10.23 -16.83
CA GLY A 228 4.12 9.45 -18.06
C GLY A 228 5.38 9.59 -18.91
N MET A 229 5.81 10.82 -19.19
CA MET A 229 7.02 11.12 -19.94
C MET A 229 8.28 10.52 -19.32
N LYS A 230 8.45 10.63 -17.99
CA LYS A 230 9.57 9.98 -17.29
C LYS A 230 9.53 8.46 -17.40
N LYS A 231 8.34 7.85 -17.34
CA LYS A 231 8.20 6.40 -17.53
C LYS A 231 8.50 5.97 -18.96
N LEU A 232 8.06 6.74 -19.97
CA LEU A 232 8.38 6.48 -21.37
C LEU A 232 9.88 6.59 -21.64
N GLU A 233 10.56 7.57 -21.06
CA GLU A 233 12.01 7.74 -21.18
C GLU A 233 12.76 6.54 -20.60
N ARG A 234 12.33 6.06 -19.42
CA ARG A 234 12.92 4.86 -18.79
C ARG A 234 12.63 3.60 -19.58
N LEU A 235 11.42 3.48 -20.14
CA LEU A 235 11.05 2.37 -21.01
C LEU A 235 11.94 2.37 -22.28
N ALA A 236 12.06 3.51 -22.95
CA ALA A 236 12.93 3.65 -24.13
C ALA A 236 14.38 3.28 -23.80
N THR A 237 14.89 3.77 -22.66
CA THR A 237 16.24 3.45 -22.16
C THR A 237 16.40 1.95 -21.90
N ALA A 238 15.42 1.32 -21.25
CA ALA A 238 15.43 -0.11 -20.94
C ALA A 238 15.39 -0.98 -22.20
N LEU A 239 14.68 -0.53 -23.23
CA LEU A 239 14.59 -1.18 -24.54
C LEU A 239 15.81 -0.89 -25.43
N GLY A 240 16.69 0.03 -25.04
CA GLY A 240 17.85 0.45 -25.84
C GLY A 240 17.47 1.22 -27.12
N ILE A 241 16.33 1.91 -27.11
CA ILE A 241 15.84 2.73 -28.24
C ILE A 241 15.91 4.21 -27.88
N ASP A 242 16.23 5.05 -28.85
CA ASP A 242 16.37 6.50 -28.63
C ASP A 242 15.02 7.17 -28.32
N GLN A 243 13.94 6.71 -28.96
CA GLN A 243 12.60 7.25 -28.80
C GLN A 243 11.54 6.25 -29.25
N ILE A 244 10.44 6.16 -28.51
CA ILE A 244 9.23 5.43 -28.91
C ILE A 244 8.41 6.38 -29.79
N LYS A 245 8.27 6.07 -31.08
CA LYS A 245 7.47 6.84 -32.04
C LYS A 245 6.12 6.18 -32.30
N GLU A 246 6.13 4.86 -32.37
CA GLU A 246 4.94 4.04 -32.60
C GLU A 246 4.86 2.95 -31.52
N PRO A 247 3.65 2.47 -31.18
CA PRO A 247 3.50 1.39 -30.19
C PRO A 247 4.32 0.15 -30.55
N SER A 248 4.49 -0.17 -31.83
CA SER A 248 5.25 -1.33 -32.28
C SER A 248 6.74 -1.28 -31.93
N ASP A 249 7.30 -0.11 -31.63
CA ASP A 249 8.72 0.07 -31.31
C ASP A 249 9.12 -0.65 -30.02
N VAL A 250 8.16 -0.95 -29.15
CA VAL A 250 8.41 -1.60 -27.86
C VAL A 250 8.31 -3.13 -27.90
N LEU A 251 7.88 -3.72 -29.02
CA LEU A 251 7.54 -5.14 -29.10
C LEU A 251 8.77 -6.05 -29.17
N GLY A 252 8.71 -7.18 -28.47
CA GLY A 252 9.65 -8.29 -28.61
C GLY A 252 11.02 -8.08 -27.97
N ILE A 253 11.23 -6.96 -27.28
CA ILE A 253 12.49 -6.67 -26.58
C ILE A 253 12.33 -7.04 -25.11
N PRO A 254 13.18 -7.94 -24.57
CA PRO A 254 13.14 -8.29 -23.17
C PRO A 254 13.75 -7.17 -22.31
N LEU A 255 13.13 -6.90 -21.17
CA LEU A 255 13.57 -5.91 -20.20
C LEU A 255 13.37 -6.44 -18.78
N LEU A 256 14.02 -5.79 -17.81
CA LEU A 256 13.79 -6.08 -16.40
C LEU A 256 12.69 -5.15 -15.86
N LEU A 257 11.58 -5.74 -15.40
CA LEU A 257 10.56 -5.02 -14.65
C LEU A 257 10.84 -5.21 -13.16
N THR A 258 11.10 -4.10 -12.47
CA THR A 258 11.40 -4.12 -11.03
C THR A 258 10.13 -4.22 -10.19
N ALA A 259 10.26 -4.70 -8.95
CA ALA A 259 9.17 -4.72 -7.97
C ALA A 259 8.57 -3.33 -7.67
N SER A 260 9.27 -2.25 -8.06
CA SER A 260 8.83 -0.86 -7.92
C SER A 260 8.07 -0.32 -9.16
N ASP A 261 7.66 -1.19 -10.10
CA ASP A 261 7.04 -0.84 -11.38
C ASP A 261 7.94 0.05 -12.27
N ASP A 262 9.27 -0.14 -12.19
CA ASP A 262 10.26 0.57 -13.01
C ASP A 262 10.91 -0.35 -14.06
N PHE A 263 11.34 0.24 -15.18
CA PHE A 263 11.97 -0.48 -16.29
C PHE A 263 13.49 -0.31 -16.26
N LEU A 264 14.21 -1.42 -16.31
CA LEU A 264 15.67 -1.45 -16.41
C LEU A 264 16.10 -2.25 -17.64
N PRO A 265 17.22 -1.87 -18.28
CA PRO A 265 17.78 -2.65 -19.36
C PRO A 265 18.17 -4.04 -18.85
N LEU A 266 17.84 -5.07 -19.62
CA LEU A 266 18.40 -6.39 -19.38
C LEU A 266 19.87 -6.31 -19.78
N VAL A 267 20.76 -6.14 -18.78
CA VAL A 267 22.20 -6.04 -19.04
C VAL A 267 22.64 -7.28 -19.79
N ALA A 268 22.98 -7.11 -21.07
CA ALA A 268 23.63 -8.16 -21.84
C ALA A 268 24.97 -8.47 -21.19
N ALA A 269 25.11 -9.68 -20.66
CA ALA A 269 26.38 -10.23 -20.25
C ALA A 269 27.34 -10.38 -21.44
#